data_AF-A0A1M3H1Q7-F1
#
_entry.id   AF-A0A1M3H1Q7-F1
#
_cell.length_a   1.000
_cell.length_b   1.000
_cell.length_c   1.000
_cell.angle_alpha   90.00
_cell.angle_beta   90.00
_cell.angle_gamma   90.00
#
_symmetry.space_group_name_H-M   'P 1'
#
loop_
_entity.id
_entity.type
_entity.pdbx_description
1 polymer ?
#
loop_
_entity_poly.entity_id
_entity_poly.type
_entity_poly.pdbx_seq_one_letter_code
_entity_poly.pdbx_strand_id
1 'polypeptide(L)'
;MENNQNTDINNFIYDIEWHRSSLTHDIIAVEARRNIAIVIEKHGIDFYYKIIEYINSSYQNIEIICIVIEKEFKRVSNSIYNLNFENENYTKFLLDKKITDIVFFCDGSSEISYLDTDGIIDRISQQTKSLIDLITNFTNTFSPPVTIITKASSSINIRHSVSSLIQSTLWSAANVIKLEFSEVDLKCIDLDNDHETCLPFLMNEILFNRNIDRVAVKEGYKYIPKLKKHEQAIASYKSELEGKTFLITGGTGGIGLTISEWLATNNIENILLVSRFEPNNYVKDRLKDLKKSGVNIRLYHFDISKKSDVDNLFDMIRSEGYIIDNIIHAAGIIKDATFQNVKKESLESVLLPKVAGILNIYNNIKQKNIYIKKIIMFSSSTSLIGNVGQISYAIANAFLDGFTYFLKNEGIDATTINWGMWDKIGMANKVDARTHLEVSGFKGISKLNGIKVLEYLLKNKNILQIAVLPINWKIFLTKYNIGNIEFFDYVSSKDNKVKEIVGDNVSSFANKAHATKIDLNKIESLIKGFVSEALGIDANEITEQSNFSELGMDSLSAVILKNNIQDKMKVNISLMTLYKFINYKDMHDYILNELK
;
A
#
# COMPACT_ATOMS: atom_id res chain seq x y z
N MET A 1 -34.23 -0.09 20.56
CA MET A 1 -33.10 -0.05 21.51
C MET A 1 -31.83 0.27 20.70
N GLU A 2 -31.65 1.54 20.37
CA GLU A 2 -30.41 2.06 19.78
C GLU A 2 -29.52 2.45 20.95
N ASN A 3 -28.52 1.63 21.29
CA ASN A 3 -27.50 2.00 22.27
C ASN A 3 -26.13 1.52 21.79
N ASN A 4 -25.18 2.46 21.80
CA ASN A 4 -23.71 2.29 21.70
C ASN A 4 -23.05 2.05 20.33
N GLN A 5 -23.12 3.02 19.41
CA GLN A 5 -22.16 3.12 18.29
C GLN A 5 -21.48 4.49 18.10
N ASN A 6 -21.49 5.38 19.11
CA ASN A 6 -20.53 6.48 19.13
C ASN A 6 -19.18 5.94 19.62
N THR A 7 -18.53 5.13 18.78
CA THR A 7 -17.10 4.88 18.97
C THR A 7 -16.38 6.21 18.74
N ASP A 8 -15.66 6.65 19.77
CA ASP A 8 -14.89 7.90 19.71
C ASP A 8 -13.82 7.77 18.61
N ILE A 9 -13.98 8.55 17.55
CA ILE A 9 -13.10 8.55 16.37
C ILE A 9 -11.64 8.82 16.76
N ASN A 10 -11.40 9.53 17.87
CA ASN A 10 -10.07 9.76 18.44
C ASN A 10 -9.27 8.48 18.70
N ASN A 11 -9.95 7.34 18.93
CA ASN A 11 -9.27 6.06 19.13
C ASN A 11 -8.74 5.42 17.84
N PHE A 12 -9.12 5.96 16.68
CA PHE A 12 -8.86 5.37 15.38
C PHE A 12 -8.06 6.29 14.46
N ILE A 13 -7.44 7.32 15.02
CA ILE A 13 -6.64 8.28 14.28
C ILE A 13 -5.18 8.02 14.62
N TYR A 14 -4.33 7.95 13.60
CA TYR A 14 -2.93 7.57 13.73
C TYR A 14 -2.02 8.48 12.90
N ASP A 15 -0.81 8.68 13.40
CA ASP A 15 0.31 9.31 12.72
C ASP A 15 1.41 8.28 12.43
N ILE A 16 2.34 8.65 11.55
CA ILE A 16 3.58 7.91 11.31
C ILE A 16 4.70 8.65 12.05
N GLU A 17 5.20 8.07 13.14
CA GLU A 17 6.32 8.62 13.91
C GLU A 17 7.63 7.92 13.50
N TRP A 18 8.64 8.71 13.14
CA TRP A 18 9.95 8.18 12.77
C TRP A 18 10.91 8.21 13.96
N HIS A 19 11.28 7.04 14.44
CA HIS A 19 12.20 6.87 15.57
C HIS A 19 13.64 6.89 15.07
N ARG A 20 14.39 7.91 15.51
CA ARG A 20 15.81 8.05 15.22
C ARG A 20 16.64 7.08 16.06
N SER A 21 17.61 6.44 15.42
CA SER A 21 18.65 5.64 16.05
C SER A 21 20.01 5.96 15.41
N SER A 22 21.09 5.72 16.15
CA SER A 22 22.46 5.85 15.63
C SER A 22 22.75 4.76 14.60
N LEU A 23 23.51 5.11 13.56
CA LEU A 23 24.09 4.12 12.65
C LEU A 23 25.19 3.35 13.38
N THR A 24 25.11 2.02 13.38
CA THR A 24 26.26 1.17 13.74
C THR A 24 27.11 0.96 12.49
N HIS A 25 28.42 1.16 12.63
CA HIS A 25 29.38 1.16 11.51
C HIS A 25 30.33 -0.04 11.54
N ASP A 26 30.15 -0.97 12.48
CA ASP A 26 31.06 -2.10 12.61
C ASP A 26 30.85 -3.05 11.43
N ILE A 27 31.90 -3.21 10.61
CA ILE A 27 31.94 -4.21 9.55
C ILE A 27 32.03 -5.57 10.23
N ILE A 28 30.91 -6.28 10.28
CA ILE A 28 30.84 -7.64 10.80
C ILE A 28 31.35 -8.59 9.73
N ALA A 29 32.25 -9.50 10.11
CA ALA A 29 32.79 -10.51 9.21
C ALA A 29 31.67 -11.42 8.66
N VAL A 30 31.67 -11.65 7.35
CA VAL A 30 30.72 -12.54 6.69
C VAL A 30 31.39 -13.91 6.50
N GLU A 31 31.07 -14.85 7.40
CA GLU A 31 31.67 -16.19 7.40
C GLU A 31 31.14 -17.08 6.26
N ALA A 32 29.85 -16.99 5.96
CA ALA A 32 29.21 -17.77 4.90
C ALA A 32 29.29 -17.05 3.54
N ARG A 33 29.54 -17.79 2.46
CA ARG A 33 29.49 -17.23 1.10
C ARG A 33 28.10 -16.68 0.78
N ARG A 34 28.02 -15.43 0.32
CA ARG A 34 26.78 -14.78 -0.12
C ARG A 34 26.89 -14.43 -1.60
N ASN A 35 25.83 -14.71 -2.36
CA ASN A 35 25.74 -14.33 -3.76
C ASN A 35 24.55 -13.38 -3.91
N ILE A 36 24.82 -12.09 -4.07
CA ILE A 36 23.80 -11.04 -4.07
C ILE A 36 23.48 -10.66 -5.51
N ALA A 37 22.20 -10.68 -5.87
CA ALA A 37 21.73 -10.16 -7.14
C ALA A 37 21.21 -8.73 -6.96
N ILE A 38 21.86 -7.76 -7.60
CA ILE A 38 21.40 -6.36 -7.65
C ILE A 38 20.61 -6.15 -8.93
N VAL A 39 19.30 -6.05 -8.81
CA VAL A 39 18.34 -5.82 -9.88
C VAL A 39 18.13 -4.32 -10.05
N ILE A 40 18.38 -3.81 -11.26
CA ILE A 40 18.28 -2.38 -11.58
C ILE A 40 17.59 -2.14 -12.92
N GLU A 41 17.06 -0.94 -13.10
CA GLU A 41 16.77 -0.39 -14.42
C GLU A 41 18.05 0.15 -15.06
N LYS A 42 18.04 0.35 -16.39
CA LYS A 42 19.21 0.76 -17.18
C LYS A 42 19.97 1.97 -16.63
N HIS A 43 19.27 2.91 -16.00
CA HIS A 43 19.87 4.14 -15.45
C HIS A 43 20.57 3.93 -14.09
N GLY A 44 20.30 2.83 -13.39
CA GLY A 44 20.84 2.56 -12.04
C GLY A 44 22.21 1.91 -12.00
N ILE A 45 22.92 1.81 -13.13
CA ILE A 45 24.18 1.07 -13.20
C ILE A 45 25.29 1.71 -12.35
N ASP A 46 25.25 3.03 -12.16
CA ASP A 46 26.22 3.75 -11.32
C ASP A 46 26.12 3.33 -9.85
N PHE A 47 24.90 3.05 -9.37
CA PHE A 47 24.67 2.54 -8.01
C PHE A 47 25.30 1.15 -7.83
N TYR A 48 25.20 0.29 -8.84
CA TYR A 48 25.84 -1.02 -8.83
C TYR A 48 27.37 -0.91 -8.72
N TYR A 49 27.99 -0.02 -9.50
CA TYR A 49 29.45 0.16 -9.45
C TYR A 49 29.93 0.63 -8.08
N LYS A 50 29.21 1.57 -7.44
CA LYS A 50 29.52 2.03 -6.09
C LYS A 50 29.43 0.92 -5.05
N ILE A 51 28.41 0.06 -5.12
CA ILE A 51 28.27 -1.08 -4.22
C ILE A 51 29.41 -2.09 -4.42
N ILE A 52 29.77 -2.39 -5.67
CA ILE A 52 30.86 -3.34 -5.96
C ILE A 52 32.21 -2.84 -5.46
N GLU A 53 32.50 -1.55 -5.64
CA GLU A 53 33.74 -0.94 -5.15
C GLU A 53 33.84 -1.10 -3.63
N TYR A 54 32.77 -0.76 -2.91
CA TYR A 54 32.69 -0.94 -1.46
C TYR A 54 32.86 -2.41 -1.05
N ILE A 55 32.10 -3.32 -1.66
CA ILE A 55 32.14 -4.75 -1.30
C ILE A 55 33.50 -5.37 -1.53
N ASN A 56 34.14 -5.11 -2.68
CA ASN A 56 35.48 -5.65 -2.97
C ASN A 56 36.54 -5.15 -1.98
N SER A 57 36.34 -3.97 -1.39
CA SER A 57 37.24 -3.41 -0.38
C SER A 57 36.97 -3.95 1.04
N SER A 58 35.73 -4.36 1.33
CA SER A 58 35.27 -4.65 2.70
C SER A 58 34.97 -6.12 2.99
N TYR A 59 34.71 -6.95 1.97
CA TYR A 59 34.25 -8.33 2.16
C TYR A 59 34.93 -9.30 1.18
N GLN A 60 35.37 -10.46 1.68
CA GLN A 60 36.03 -11.50 0.87
C GLN A 60 35.07 -12.60 0.39
N ASN A 61 33.93 -12.80 1.07
CA ASN A 61 32.99 -13.92 0.85
C ASN A 61 31.67 -13.49 0.17
N ILE A 62 31.62 -12.29 -0.40
CA ILE A 62 30.43 -11.77 -1.09
C ILE A 62 30.73 -11.69 -2.59
N GLU A 63 29.90 -12.35 -3.39
CA GLU A 63 29.88 -12.20 -4.84
C GLU A 63 28.63 -11.41 -5.23
N ILE A 64 28.77 -10.43 -6.12
CA ILE A 64 27.65 -9.64 -6.63
C ILE A 64 27.52 -9.84 -8.13
N ILE A 65 26.28 -10.06 -8.57
CA ILE A 65 25.89 -9.88 -9.96
C ILE A 65 24.90 -8.72 -10.10
N CYS A 66 24.98 -8.01 -11.22
CA CYS A 66 24.00 -7.04 -11.66
C CYS A 66 23.04 -7.69 -12.66
N ILE A 67 21.76 -7.46 -12.43
CA ILE A 67 20.68 -7.79 -13.33
C ILE A 67 20.06 -6.47 -13.80
N VAL A 68 20.23 -6.15 -15.08
CA VAL A 68 19.57 -5.00 -15.73
C VAL A 68 18.26 -5.48 -16.34
N ILE A 69 17.15 -4.86 -15.95
CA ILE A 69 15.82 -5.19 -16.46
C ILE A 69 15.72 -4.71 -17.91
N GLU A 70 15.64 -5.65 -18.84
CA GLU A 70 15.62 -5.43 -20.29
C GLU A 70 14.75 -6.49 -20.98
N LYS A 71 14.33 -6.26 -22.23
CA LYS A 71 13.40 -7.16 -22.93
C LYS A 71 13.98 -8.54 -23.26
N GLU A 72 15.29 -8.63 -23.45
CA GLU A 72 15.98 -9.84 -23.90
C GLU A 72 17.05 -10.29 -22.90
N PHE A 73 17.16 -11.60 -22.72
CA PHE A 73 18.26 -12.19 -21.98
C PHE A 73 19.57 -11.94 -22.72
N LYS A 74 20.55 -11.30 -22.07
CA LYS A 74 21.90 -11.14 -22.61
C LYS A 74 22.93 -11.09 -21.49
N ARG A 75 23.95 -11.94 -21.57
CA ARG A 75 25.15 -11.77 -20.74
C ARG A 75 25.97 -10.61 -21.30
N VAL A 76 26.06 -9.51 -20.56
CA VAL A 76 26.85 -8.33 -20.94
C VAL A 76 28.30 -8.49 -20.50
N SER A 77 28.53 -9.03 -19.31
CA SER A 77 29.86 -9.34 -18.77
C SER A 77 29.83 -10.57 -17.87
N ASN A 78 30.90 -10.85 -17.10
CA ASN A 78 30.89 -11.93 -16.11
C ASN A 78 29.90 -11.68 -14.96
N SER A 79 29.68 -10.41 -14.63
CA SER A 79 28.88 -10.01 -13.47
C SER A 79 27.67 -9.17 -13.85
N ILE A 80 27.45 -8.84 -15.14
CA ILE A 80 26.31 -8.04 -15.60
C ILE A 80 25.49 -8.84 -16.62
N TYR A 81 24.18 -8.91 -16.39
CA TYR A 81 23.22 -9.64 -17.20
C TYR A 81 22.00 -8.76 -17.46
N ASN A 82 21.52 -8.77 -18.70
CA ASN A 82 20.22 -8.24 -19.06
C ASN A 82 19.20 -9.36 -18.93
N LEU A 83 18.09 -9.14 -18.23
CA LEU A 83 17.04 -10.13 -18.01
C LEU A 83 15.65 -9.53 -18.16
N ASN A 84 14.75 -10.33 -18.73
CA ASN A 84 13.31 -10.11 -18.68
C ASN A 84 12.70 -11.10 -17.68
N PHE A 85 11.99 -10.61 -16.67
CA PHE A 85 11.35 -11.47 -15.67
C PHE A 85 10.15 -12.25 -16.19
N GLU A 86 9.61 -11.91 -17.37
CA GLU A 86 8.59 -12.75 -18.03
C GLU A 86 9.17 -14.04 -18.63
N ASN A 87 10.50 -14.20 -18.68
CA ASN A 87 11.14 -15.38 -19.24
C ASN A 87 11.18 -16.53 -18.23
N GLU A 88 10.59 -17.68 -18.58
CA GLU A 88 10.54 -18.90 -17.75
C GLU A 88 11.92 -19.42 -17.29
N ASN A 89 13.01 -19.05 -17.99
CA ASN A 89 14.37 -19.48 -17.64
C ASN A 89 15.03 -18.62 -16.54
N TYR A 90 14.40 -17.53 -16.11
CA TYR A 90 14.96 -16.62 -15.10
C TYR A 90 15.18 -17.31 -13.76
N THR A 91 14.20 -18.06 -13.25
CA THR A 91 14.30 -18.75 -11.96
C THR A 91 15.45 -19.76 -11.98
N LYS A 92 15.62 -20.47 -13.09
CA LYS A 92 16.76 -21.37 -13.29
C LYS A 92 18.09 -20.60 -13.27
N PHE A 93 18.17 -19.45 -13.93
CA PHE A 93 19.36 -18.60 -13.89
C PHE A 93 19.74 -18.19 -12.45
N LEU A 94 18.77 -17.76 -11.63
CA LEU A 94 19.04 -17.41 -10.24
C LEU A 94 19.55 -18.62 -9.42
N LEU A 95 18.97 -19.80 -9.64
CA LEU A 95 19.39 -21.04 -8.97
C LEU A 95 20.80 -21.47 -9.39
N ASP A 96 21.12 -21.41 -10.68
CA ASP A 96 22.45 -21.73 -11.21
C ASP A 96 23.52 -20.78 -10.65
N LYS A 97 23.14 -19.50 -10.43
CA LYS A 97 23.97 -18.49 -9.76
C LYS A 97 23.98 -18.60 -8.24
N LYS A 98 23.21 -19.52 -7.66
CA LYS A 98 23.11 -19.76 -6.21
C LYS A 98 22.84 -18.46 -5.43
N ILE A 99 21.94 -17.62 -5.95
CA ILE A 99 21.61 -16.33 -5.33
C ILE A 99 21.07 -16.54 -3.92
N THR A 100 21.61 -15.80 -2.96
CA THR A 100 21.22 -15.86 -1.53
C THR A 100 20.36 -14.68 -1.11
N ASP A 101 20.53 -13.53 -1.77
CA ASP A 101 19.82 -12.28 -1.46
C ASP A 101 19.57 -11.52 -2.76
N ILE A 102 18.43 -10.84 -2.84
CA ILE A 102 18.07 -9.97 -3.96
C ILE A 102 17.95 -8.54 -3.45
N VAL A 103 18.59 -7.61 -4.16
CA VAL A 103 18.48 -6.17 -3.94
C VAL A 103 17.79 -5.58 -5.16
N PHE A 104 16.64 -4.95 -4.97
CA PHE A 104 15.86 -4.31 -6.03
C PHE A 104 16.00 -2.80 -5.94
N PHE A 105 16.64 -2.18 -6.93
CA PHE A 105 16.85 -0.74 -7.00
C PHE A 105 16.46 -0.21 -8.39
N CYS A 106 15.21 0.21 -8.54
CA CYS A 106 14.80 0.92 -9.74
C CYS A 106 15.22 2.39 -9.64
N ASP A 107 16.42 2.70 -10.13
CA ASP A 107 16.90 4.07 -10.17
C ASP A 107 15.97 4.97 -10.99
N GLY A 108 15.46 6.02 -10.34
CA GLY A 108 14.65 7.05 -10.95
C GLY A 108 15.53 8.23 -11.33
N SER A 109 16.25 8.13 -12.45
CA SER A 109 16.71 9.32 -13.15
C SER A 109 15.49 10.10 -13.66
N SER A 110 14.94 10.95 -12.80
CA SER A 110 14.21 12.20 -13.09
C SER A 110 13.37 12.58 -11.89
N GLU A 111 13.78 13.64 -11.19
CA GLU A 111 12.88 14.50 -10.45
C GLU A 111 11.58 14.74 -11.24
N ILE A 112 10.45 14.94 -10.55
CA ILE A 112 9.14 15.30 -11.15
C ILE A 112 9.28 16.44 -12.17
N SER A 113 10.29 17.30 -12.00
CA SER A 113 10.63 18.42 -12.88
C SER A 113 10.93 18.03 -14.34
N TYR A 114 11.29 16.77 -14.64
CA TYR A 114 11.64 16.32 -15.99
C TYR A 114 10.63 15.39 -16.67
N LEU A 115 9.57 14.97 -15.98
CA LEU A 115 8.56 14.07 -16.54
C LEU A 115 7.20 14.75 -16.63
N ASP A 116 6.53 14.53 -17.76
CA ASP A 116 5.10 14.79 -17.84
C ASP A 116 4.31 13.73 -17.06
N THR A 117 3.02 13.98 -16.94
CA THR A 117 2.11 13.14 -16.17
C THR A 117 2.10 11.68 -16.66
N ASP A 118 2.16 11.47 -17.98
CA ASP A 118 2.13 10.12 -18.58
C ASP A 118 3.43 9.36 -18.28
N GLY A 119 4.59 10.02 -18.35
CA GLY A 119 5.87 9.43 -17.97
C GLY A 119 5.94 9.00 -16.50
N ILE A 120 5.29 9.72 -15.59
CA ILE A 120 5.21 9.33 -14.16
C ILE A 120 4.35 8.07 -13.99
N ILE A 121 3.19 8.01 -14.66
CA ILE A 121 2.29 6.85 -14.61
C ILE A 121 2.98 5.60 -15.17
N ASP A 122 3.64 5.75 -16.32
CA ASP A 122 4.37 4.67 -17.00
C ASP A 122 5.46 4.09 -16.09
N ARG A 123 6.28 4.96 -15.47
CA ARG A 123 7.35 4.55 -14.56
C ARG A 123 6.83 3.85 -13.31
N ILE A 124 5.82 4.39 -12.63
CA ILE A 124 5.25 3.74 -11.44
C ILE A 124 4.73 2.35 -11.82
N SER A 125 4.04 2.25 -12.96
CA SER A 125 3.48 0.98 -13.45
C SER A 125 4.57 -0.03 -13.82
N GLN A 126 5.62 0.41 -14.52
CA GLN A 126 6.75 -0.43 -14.93
C GLN A 126 7.55 -0.94 -13.74
N GLN A 127 7.91 -0.08 -12.79
CA GLN A 127 8.69 -0.46 -11.61
C GLN A 127 7.90 -1.42 -10.71
N THR A 128 6.60 -1.13 -10.53
CA THR A 128 5.71 -2.04 -9.79
C THR A 128 5.64 -3.39 -10.50
N LYS A 129 5.34 -3.43 -11.81
CA LYS A 129 5.23 -4.68 -12.56
C LYS A 129 6.53 -5.48 -12.52
N SER A 130 7.69 -4.84 -12.66
CA SER A 130 9.00 -5.49 -12.57
C SER A 130 9.23 -6.14 -11.20
N LEU A 131 8.83 -5.47 -10.12
CA LEU A 131 8.90 -6.03 -8.76
C LEU A 131 7.95 -7.22 -8.58
N ILE A 132 6.73 -7.13 -9.13
CA ILE A 132 5.75 -8.23 -9.13
C ILE A 132 6.32 -9.46 -9.83
N ASP A 133 6.86 -9.26 -11.03
CA ASP A 133 7.37 -10.35 -11.86
C ASP A 133 8.62 -10.97 -11.25
N LEU A 134 9.49 -10.14 -10.67
CA LEU A 134 10.62 -10.61 -9.89
C LEU A 134 10.17 -11.59 -8.79
N ILE A 135 9.19 -11.20 -7.97
CA ILE A 135 8.76 -11.98 -6.80
C ILE A 135 7.96 -13.23 -7.21
N THR A 136 6.98 -13.07 -8.10
CA THR A 136 6.06 -14.16 -8.48
C THR A 136 6.79 -15.37 -9.07
N ASN A 137 7.94 -15.16 -9.72
CA ASN A 137 8.66 -16.21 -10.42
C ASN A 137 9.56 -17.08 -9.51
N PHE A 138 10.06 -16.56 -8.39
CA PHE A 138 10.93 -17.37 -7.51
C PHE A 138 10.20 -18.04 -6.36
N THR A 139 9.09 -17.48 -5.86
CA THR A 139 8.40 -17.97 -4.64
C THR A 139 7.96 -19.43 -4.71
N ASN A 140 7.87 -20.02 -5.91
CA ASN A 140 7.51 -21.43 -6.11
C ASN A 140 8.70 -22.41 -6.00
N THR A 141 9.95 -21.92 -6.01
CA THR A 141 11.15 -22.78 -6.09
C THR A 141 12.20 -22.43 -5.05
N PHE A 142 12.36 -21.16 -4.71
CA PHE A 142 13.34 -20.67 -3.73
C PHE A 142 12.93 -19.27 -3.24
N SER A 143 13.06 -18.98 -1.96
CA SER A 143 12.62 -17.69 -1.37
C SER A 143 13.83 -16.92 -0.78
N PRO A 144 14.63 -16.23 -1.61
CA PRO A 144 15.66 -15.34 -1.09
C PRO A 144 14.99 -14.13 -0.44
N PRO A 145 15.59 -13.56 0.61
CA PRO A 145 15.22 -12.23 1.07
C PRO A 145 15.37 -11.20 -0.05
N VAL A 146 14.42 -10.28 -0.09
CA VAL A 146 14.39 -9.18 -1.05
C VAL A 146 14.48 -7.86 -0.31
N THR A 147 15.47 -7.05 -0.65
CA THR A 147 15.60 -5.68 -0.17
C THR A 147 15.29 -4.70 -1.30
N ILE A 148 14.23 -3.93 -1.15
CA ILE A 148 13.89 -2.80 -2.03
C ILE A 148 14.64 -1.58 -1.53
N ILE A 149 15.41 -0.96 -2.40
CA ILE A 149 16.13 0.28 -2.11
C ILE A 149 15.43 1.42 -2.82
N THR A 150 15.17 2.50 -2.08
CA THR A 150 14.65 3.77 -2.59
C THR A 150 15.59 4.90 -2.21
N LYS A 151 15.44 6.07 -2.84
CA LYS A 151 16.27 7.25 -2.64
C LYS A 151 15.40 8.47 -2.36
N ALA A 152 15.58 9.08 -1.20
CA ALA A 152 14.91 10.31 -0.77
C ALA A 152 13.39 10.28 -1.04
N SER A 153 12.80 9.12 -0.77
CA SER A 153 11.38 8.83 -1.02
C SER A 153 10.54 8.82 0.26
N SER A 154 11.19 8.68 1.43
CA SER A 154 10.53 8.64 2.72
C SER A 154 10.33 10.04 3.31
N SER A 155 9.09 10.27 3.73
CA SER A 155 8.65 11.49 4.40
C SER A 155 8.92 11.46 5.90
N ILE A 156 10.19 11.55 6.30
CA ILE A 156 10.59 11.39 7.70
C ILE A 156 10.05 12.52 8.60
N ASN A 157 10.14 13.77 8.14
CA ASN A 157 9.61 14.94 8.84
C ASN A 157 9.49 16.15 7.89
N ILE A 158 8.98 17.28 8.42
CA ILE A 158 8.75 18.53 7.67
C ILE A 158 10.04 19.13 7.07
N ARG A 159 11.21 18.88 7.64
CA ARG A 159 12.50 19.40 7.15
C ARG A 159 13.09 18.56 6.02
N HIS A 160 12.59 17.35 5.84
CA HIS A 160 13.14 16.38 4.91
C HIS A 160 12.33 16.39 3.61
N SER A 161 12.93 16.92 2.54
CA SER A 161 12.29 16.89 1.22
C SER A 161 12.17 15.46 0.70
N VAL A 162 11.00 15.16 0.12
CA VAL A 162 10.77 13.98 -0.71
C VAL A 162 11.03 14.39 -2.15
N SER A 163 12.11 13.88 -2.75
CA SER A 163 12.48 14.19 -4.13
C SER A 163 12.13 13.06 -5.10
N SER A 164 11.91 11.84 -4.61
CA SER A 164 11.56 10.67 -5.43
C SER A 164 10.16 10.14 -5.11
N LEU A 165 9.13 10.80 -5.65
CA LEU A 165 7.73 10.37 -5.48
C LEU A 165 7.39 9.07 -6.18
N ILE A 166 8.08 8.74 -7.27
CA ILE A 166 7.86 7.47 -7.98
C ILE A 166 8.31 6.32 -7.08
N GLN A 167 9.49 6.42 -6.47
CA GLN A 167 10.00 5.34 -5.62
C GLN A 167 9.24 5.22 -4.29
N SER A 168 8.60 6.28 -3.80
CA SER A 168 7.79 6.20 -2.58
C SER A 168 6.62 5.22 -2.71
N THR A 169 6.18 4.92 -3.94
CA THR A 169 5.12 3.92 -4.17
C THR A 169 5.60 2.49 -3.93
N LEU A 170 6.89 2.19 -4.06
CA LEU A 170 7.45 0.84 -3.86
C LEU A 170 7.34 0.37 -2.41
N TRP A 171 7.37 1.30 -1.44
CA TRP A 171 7.13 0.99 -0.03
C TRP A 171 5.73 0.42 0.19
N SER A 172 4.74 0.99 -0.49
CA SER A 172 3.37 0.51 -0.42
C SER A 172 3.17 -0.79 -1.20
N ALA A 173 3.83 -0.96 -2.34
CA ALA A 173 3.87 -2.23 -3.05
C ALA A 173 4.40 -3.34 -2.12
N ALA A 174 5.48 -3.07 -1.38
CA ALA A 174 6.06 -4.00 -0.43
C ALA A 174 5.08 -4.40 0.68
N ASN A 175 4.29 -3.45 1.20
CA ASN A 175 3.26 -3.75 2.18
C ASN A 175 2.23 -4.76 1.64
N VAL A 176 1.80 -4.63 0.38
CA VAL A 176 0.85 -5.57 -0.23
C VAL A 176 1.50 -6.92 -0.53
N ILE A 177 2.70 -6.91 -1.09
CA ILE A 177 3.48 -8.14 -1.40
C ILE A 177 3.61 -9.01 -0.14
N LYS A 178 3.94 -8.40 1.01
CA LYS A 178 4.14 -9.12 2.26
C LYS A 178 2.88 -9.82 2.78
N LEU A 179 1.68 -9.33 2.42
CA LEU A 179 0.41 -9.97 2.79
C LEU A 179 0.05 -11.13 1.86
N GLU A 180 0.49 -11.10 0.59
CA GLU A 180 0.22 -12.16 -0.40
C GLU A 180 1.30 -13.25 -0.43
N PHE A 181 2.54 -12.87 -0.12
CA PHE A 181 3.73 -13.73 -0.11
C PHE A 181 4.41 -13.63 1.27
N SER A 182 3.75 -14.13 2.31
CA SER A 182 4.27 -14.10 3.69
C SER A 182 5.56 -14.91 3.87
N GLU A 183 5.87 -15.81 2.94
CA GLU A 183 7.12 -16.56 2.86
C GLU A 183 8.33 -15.75 2.35
N VAL A 184 8.10 -14.55 1.81
CA VAL A 184 9.18 -13.68 1.29
C VAL A 184 9.61 -12.72 2.39
N ASP A 185 10.88 -12.83 2.80
CA ASP A 185 11.51 -11.87 3.68
C ASP A 185 11.77 -10.55 2.92
N LEU A 186 10.82 -9.62 3.03
CA LEU A 186 10.82 -8.36 2.29
C LEU A 186 11.12 -7.18 3.20
N LYS A 187 12.10 -6.36 2.76
CA LYS A 187 12.57 -5.15 3.44
C LYS A 187 12.63 -3.96 2.49
N CYS A 188 12.29 -2.77 2.98
CA CYS A 188 12.47 -1.49 2.30
C CYS A 188 13.52 -0.64 3.04
N ILE A 189 14.48 -0.11 2.28
CA ILE A 189 15.51 0.83 2.77
C ILE A 189 15.47 2.08 1.91
N ASP A 190 15.14 3.23 2.49
CA ASP A 190 15.26 4.54 1.84
C ASP A 190 16.61 5.16 2.19
N LEU A 191 17.40 5.49 1.19
CA LEU A 191 18.68 6.17 1.33
C LEU A 191 18.50 7.67 1.11
N ASP A 192 19.37 8.50 1.68
CA ASP A 192 19.38 9.91 1.34
C ASP A 192 20.03 10.15 -0.03
N ASN A 193 20.25 11.42 -0.39
CA ASN A 193 20.83 11.74 -1.68
C ASN A 193 22.33 11.39 -1.79
N ASP A 194 23.01 11.23 -0.65
CA ASP A 194 24.44 10.98 -0.53
C ASP A 194 24.72 9.50 -0.22
N HIS A 195 24.73 8.72 -1.30
CA HIS A 195 24.87 7.27 -1.23
C HIS A 195 26.16 6.79 -0.57
N GLU A 196 27.27 7.54 -0.69
CA GLU A 196 28.60 7.06 -0.26
C GLU A 196 28.68 6.91 1.25
N THR A 197 28.09 7.84 1.99
CA THR A 197 28.02 7.74 3.46
C THR A 197 27.07 6.63 3.93
N CYS A 198 26.15 6.18 3.08
CA CYS A 198 25.13 5.19 3.41
C CYS A 198 25.52 3.73 3.09
N LEU A 199 26.56 3.47 2.28
CA LEU A 199 26.91 2.12 1.83
C LEU A 199 27.24 1.12 2.97
N PRO A 200 28.05 1.48 4.00
CA PRO A 200 28.31 0.57 5.11
C PRO A 200 27.04 0.16 5.84
N PHE A 201 26.15 1.13 6.04
CA PHE A 201 24.86 0.89 6.67
C PHE A 201 23.97 0.00 5.82
N LEU A 202 23.86 0.32 4.53
CA LEU A 202 23.06 -0.45 3.59
C LEU A 202 23.47 -1.93 3.63
N MET A 203 24.78 -2.19 3.61
CA MET A 203 25.29 -3.56 3.68
C MET A 203 25.00 -4.23 5.02
N ASN A 204 25.16 -3.53 6.14
CA ASN A 204 24.81 -4.07 7.46
C ASN A 204 23.32 -4.44 7.54
N GLU A 205 22.45 -3.58 7.00
CA GLU A 205 21.01 -3.81 6.98
C GLU A 205 20.58 -4.97 6.08
N ILE A 206 21.22 -5.17 4.92
CA ILE A 206 20.97 -6.31 4.03
C ILE A 206 21.46 -7.62 4.64
N LEU A 207 22.65 -7.60 5.24
CA LEU A 207 23.34 -8.83 5.64
C LEU A 207 22.86 -9.36 7.00
N PHE A 208 22.59 -8.47 7.98
CA PHE A 208 22.45 -8.84 9.39
C PHE A 208 21.11 -8.44 10.03
N ASN A 209 20.51 -7.31 9.64
CA ASN A 209 19.32 -6.78 10.31
C ASN A 209 18.00 -7.17 9.61
N ARG A 210 17.71 -8.46 9.51
CA ARG A 210 16.51 -8.97 8.80
C ARG A 210 15.19 -8.72 9.54
N ASN A 211 15.23 -8.49 10.84
CA ASN A 211 14.02 -8.31 11.66
C ASN A 211 13.33 -6.94 11.47
N ILE A 212 13.96 -6.01 10.76
CA ILE A 212 13.41 -4.67 10.50
C ILE A 212 13.09 -4.57 9.01
N ASP A 213 11.82 -4.31 8.71
CA ASP A 213 11.33 -4.32 7.33
C ASP A 213 11.23 -2.93 6.69
N ARG A 214 11.35 -1.87 7.48
CA ARG A 214 11.22 -0.47 7.03
C ARG A 214 12.29 0.37 7.69
N VAL A 215 13.17 0.92 6.87
CA VAL A 215 14.31 1.71 7.33
C VAL A 215 14.49 2.90 6.41
N ALA A 216 14.73 4.08 6.98
CA ALA A 216 15.22 5.22 6.22
C ALA A 216 16.55 5.70 6.81
N VAL A 217 17.48 6.10 5.95
CA VAL A 217 18.75 6.71 6.31
C VAL A 217 18.73 8.14 5.86
N LYS A 218 18.99 9.07 6.77
CA LYS A 218 19.06 10.48 6.43
C LYS A 218 20.04 11.20 7.33
N GLU A 219 20.94 11.98 6.72
CA GLU A 219 21.90 12.83 7.45
C GLU A 219 22.76 12.02 8.44
N GLY A 220 23.13 10.79 8.09
CA GLY A 220 23.92 9.91 8.96
C GLY A 220 23.15 9.29 10.15
N TYR A 221 21.81 9.26 10.09
CA TYR A 221 20.98 8.60 11.10
C TYR A 221 20.02 7.60 10.47
N LYS A 222 19.73 6.55 11.23
CA LYS A 222 18.71 5.55 10.91
C LYS A 222 17.38 5.97 11.51
N TYR A 223 16.31 5.79 10.74
CA TYR A 223 14.94 6.07 11.14
C TYR A 223 14.05 4.86 10.88
N ILE A 224 13.23 4.50 11.86
CA ILE A 224 12.24 3.41 11.76
C ILE A 224 10.85 4.02 11.95
N PRO A 225 9.92 3.84 10.98
CA PRO A 225 8.58 4.37 11.11
C PRO A 225 7.75 3.51 12.06
N LYS A 226 6.93 4.14 12.89
CA LYS A 226 5.96 3.49 13.78
C LYS A 226 4.59 4.12 13.62
N LEU A 227 3.57 3.29 13.52
CA LEU A 227 2.18 3.72 13.51
C LEU A 227 1.74 3.99 14.95
N LYS A 228 1.50 5.27 15.27
CA LYS A 228 1.17 5.70 16.62
C LYS A 228 -0.19 6.39 16.63
N LYS A 229 -0.95 6.25 17.73
CA LYS A 229 -2.19 7.01 17.89
C LYS A 229 -1.92 8.51 17.87
N HIS A 230 -2.78 9.24 17.17
CA HIS A 230 -2.72 10.68 17.10
C HIS A 230 -3.00 11.29 18.49
N GLU A 231 -2.07 12.10 18.98
CA GLU A 231 -2.10 12.59 20.37
C GLU A 231 -3.14 13.71 20.56
N GLN A 232 -3.37 14.53 19.52
CA GLN A 232 -4.32 15.63 19.60
C GLN A 232 -5.74 15.11 19.38
N ALA A 233 -6.61 15.29 20.37
CA ALA A 233 -8.01 14.96 20.18
C ALA A 233 -8.63 15.83 19.07
N ILE A 234 -9.33 15.18 18.15
CA ILE A 234 -10.21 15.84 17.18
C ILE A 234 -11.43 16.36 17.94
N ALA A 235 -11.35 17.62 18.35
CA ALA A 235 -12.46 18.38 18.89
C ALA A 235 -13.18 19.14 17.75
N SER A 236 -14.50 19.20 17.83
CA SER A 236 -15.27 20.13 16.98
C SER A 236 -15.06 21.54 17.51
N TYR A 237 -14.30 22.35 16.76
CA TYR A 237 -14.10 23.76 17.07
C TYR A 237 -15.29 24.57 16.52
N LYS A 238 -15.84 25.52 17.29
CA LYS A 238 -16.92 26.42 16.82
C LYS A 238 -16.46 27.49 15.81
N SER A 239 -15.24 27.44 15.29
CA SER A 239 -14.76 28.39 14.28
C SER A 239 -15.36 28.09 12.90
N GLU A 240 -15.51 29.12 12.07
CA GLU A 240 -15.92 28.97 10.67
C GLU A 240 -14.81 28.33 9.83
N LEU A 241 -15.18 27.69 8.72
CA LEU A 241 -14.22 27.16 7.75
C LEU A 241 -13.57 28.32 6.97
N GLU A 242 -12.27 28.24 6.71
CA GLU A 242 -11.58 29.23 5.88
C GLU A 242 -11.93 29.05 4.39
N GLY A 243 -12.35 30.12 3.72
CA GLY A 243 -12.63 30.11 2.28
C GLY A 243 -14.12 29.90 1.95
N LYS A 244 -14.50 30.32 0.74
CA LYS A 244 -15.89 30.38 0.26
C LYS A 244 -16.17 29.41 -0.87
N THR A 245 -15.14 28.96 -1.57
CA THR A 245 -15.26 28.07 -2.73
C THR A 245 -14.45 26.79 -2.57
N PHE A 246 -15.13 25.64 -2.66
CA PHE A 246 -14.51 24.32 -2.59
C PHE A 246 -14.60 23.61 -3.95
N LEU A 247 -13.46 23.17 -4.49
CA LEU A 247 -13.40 22.26 -5.63
C LEU A 247 -13.27 20.82 -5.14
N ILE A 248 -14.21 19.95 -5.52
CA ILE A 248 -14.25 18.54 -5.11
C ILE A 248 -14.17 17.64 -6.34
N THR A 249 -13.02 16.99 -6.54
CA THR A 249 -12.89 15.96 -7.58
C THR A 249 -13.48 14.64 -7.09
N GLY A 250 -14.16 13.90 -7.96
CA GLY A 250 -14.99 12.77 -7.51
C GLY A 250 -16.22 13.24 -6.73
N GLY A 251 -16.63 14.50 -6.94
CA GLY A 251 -17.66 15.19 -6.15
C GLY A 251 -19.05 14.55 -6.21
N THR A 252 -19.34 13.76 -7.25
CA THR A 252 -20.60 13.02 -7.40
C THR A 252 -20.56 11.60 -6.80
N GLY A 253 -19.41 11.16 -6.31
CA GLY A 253 -19.28 9.89 -5.58
C GLY A 253 -19.89 9.96 -4.17
N GLY A 254 -20.06 8.81 -3.51
CA GLY A 254 -20.71 8.75 -2.19
C GLY A 254 -20.05 9.61 -1.12
N ILE A 255 -18.72 9.67 -1.09
CA ILE A 255 -17.97 10.52 -0.14
C ILE A 255 -18.04 12.00 -0.58
N GLY A 256 -17.85 12.30 -1.87
CA GLY A 256 -17.96 13.67 -2.39
C GLY A 256 -19.33 14.31 -2.14
N LEU A 257 -20.42 13.55 -2.31
CA LEU A 257 -21.77 14.01 -2.00
C LEU A 257 -21.94 14.26 -0.49
N THR A 258 -21.45 13.35 0.36
CA THR A 258 -21.49 13.52 1.83
C THR A 258 -20.77 14.81 2.26
N ILE A 259 -19.64 15.12 1.64
CA ILE A 259 -18.89 16.36 1.89
C ILE A 259 -19.67 17.57 1.39
N SER A 260 -20.29 17.48 0.21
CA SER A 260 -21.11 18.57 -0.35
C SER A 260 -22.28 18.92 0.55
N GLU A 261 -22.96 17.90 1.10
CA GLU A 261 -24.04 18.07 2.08
C GLU A 261 -23.52 18.76 3.35
N TRP A 262 -22.36 18.35 3.86
CA TRP A 262 -21.75 18.98 5.03
C TRP A 262 -21.33 20.44 4.78
N LEU A 263 -20.64 20.73 3.68
CA LEU A 263 -20.23 22.09 3.32
C LEU A 263 -21.44 23.02 3.17
N ALA A 264 -22.54 22.52 2.60
CA ALA A 264 -23.78 23.29 2.50
C ALA A 264 -24.38 23.69 3.85
N THR A 265 -24.15 22.89 4.90
CA THR A 265 -24.54 23.24 6.29
C THR A 265 -23.58 24.18 6.99
N ASN A 266 -22.39 24.47 6.42
CA ASN A 266 -21.34 25.30 7.01
C ASN A 266 -21.16 26.65 6.29
N ASN A 267 -22.24 27.19 5.71
CA ASN A 267 -22.27 28.51 5.05
C ASN A 267 -21.21 28.69 3.94
N ILE A 268 -20.81 27.61 3.27
CA ILE A 268 -19.95 27.69 2.09
C ILE A 268 -20.76 28.23 0.90
N GLU A 269 -20.23 29.25 0.22
CA GLU A 269 -20.94 29.92 -0.87
C GLU A 269 -20.99 29.06 -2.14
N ASN A 270 -19.84 28.47 -2.52
CA ASN A 270 -19.68 27.77 -3.79
C ASN A 270 -19.09 26.37 -3.59
N ILE A 271 -19.78 25.36 -4.12
CA ILE A 271 -19.30 23.97 -4.16
C ILE A 271 -19.19 23.56 -5.64
N LEU A 272 -17.97 23.39 -6.11
CA LEU A 272 -17.62 23.03 -7.48
C LEU A 272 -17.32 21.53 -7.54
N LEU A 273 -18.22 20.74 -8.10
CA LEU A 273 -18.10 19.29 -8.19
C LEU A 273 -17.55 18.89 -9.56
N VAL A 274 -16.51 18.08 -9.58
CA VAL A 274 -15.91 17.56 -10.82
C VAL A 274 -16.05 16.05 -10.87
N SER A 275 -16.62 15.54 -11.94
CA SER A 275 -16.68 14.10 -12.22
C SER A 275 -16.76 13.80 -13.70
N ARG A 276 -16.11 12.72 -14.14
CA ARG A 276 -16.12 12.25 -15.54
C ARG A 276 -17.52 11.98 -16.08
N PHE A 277 -18.39 11.45 -15.23
CA PHE A 277 -19.72 11.01 -15.62
C PHE A 277 -20.80 11.91 -15.03
N GLU A 278 -21.93 11.92 -15.72
CA GLU A 278 -23.19 12.44 -15.20
C GLU A 278 -23.60 11.67 -13.93
N PRO A 279 -24.02 12.36 -12.85
CA PRO A 279 -24.55 11.71 -11.67
C PRO A 279 -25.86 10.98 -11.99
N ASN A 280 -26.13 9.91 -11.23
CA ASN A 280 -27.44 9.24 -11.28
C ASN A 280 -28.55 10.15 -10.72
N ASN A 281 -29.82 9.75 -10.93
CA ASN A 281 -30.97 10.54 -10.50
C ASN A 281 -30.98 10.84 -9.00
N TYR A 282 -30.60 9.87 -8.16
CA TYR A 282 -30.51 10.08 -6.71
C TYR A 282 -29.55 11.23 -6.36
N VAL A 283 -28.34 11.24 -6.92
CA VAL A 283 -27.38 12.32 -6.69
C VAL A 283 -27.91 13.64 -7.25
N LYS A 284 -28.53 13.64 -8.45
CA LYS A 284 -29.14 14.85 -9.04
C LYS A 284 -30.21 15.47 -8.13
N ASP A 285 -31.09 14.66 -7.56
CA ASP A 285 -32.14 15.11 -6.65
C ASP A 285 -31.56 15.69 -5.36
N ARG A 286 -30.55 15.03 -4.77
CA ARG A 286 -29.85 15.54 -3.59
C ARG A 286 -29.16 16.88 -3.86
N LEU A 287 -28.46 17.03 -4.99
CA LEU A 287 -27.83 18.30 -5.36
C LEU A 287 -28.87 19.40 -5.59
N LYS A 288 -30.05 19.07 -6.15
CA LYS A 288 -31.15 20.02 -6.32
C LYS A 288 -31.70 20.50 -4.98
N ASP A 289 -31.80 19.62 -4.00
CA ASP A 289 -32.25 19.99 -2.64
C ASP A 289 -31.22 20.89 -1.94
N LEU A 290 -29.93 20.59 -2.06
CA LEU A 290 -28.86 21.43 -1.51
C LEU A 290 -28.86 22.85 -2.13
N LYS A 291 -29.15 22.97 -3.42
CA LYS A 291 -29.29 24.28 -4.08
C LYS A 291 -30.43 25.12 -3.51
N LYS A 292 -31.53 24.49 -3.05
CA LYS A 292 -32.64 25.21 -2.39
C LYS A 292 -32.24 25.79 -1.04
N SER A 293 -31.18 25.26 -0.42
CA SER A 293 -30.64 25.77 0.85
C SER A 293 -29.75 27.01 0.69
N GLY A 294 -29.60 27.56 -0.53
CA GLY A 294 -28.90 28.81 -0.80
C GLY A 294 -27.43 28.67 -1.18
N VAL A 295 -26.89 27.45 -1.23
CA VAL A 295 -25.52 27.19 -1.70
C VAL A 295 -25.46 27.05 -3.22
N ASN A 296 -24.45 27.66 -3.82
CA ASN A 296 -24.20 27.56 -5.26
C ASN A 296 -23.44 26.28 -5.58
N ILE A 297 -24.12 25.30 -6.19
CA ILE A 297 -23.49 24.05 -6.61
C ILE A 297 -23.32 24.02 -8.12
N ARG A 298 -22.08 23.92 -8.57
CA ARG A 298 -21.70 23.71 -9.97
C ARG A 298 -21.20 22.30 -10.18
N LEU A 299 -21.54 21.73 -11.33
CA LEU A 299 -21.12 20.40 -11.73
C LEU A 299 -20.37 20.53 -13.05
N TYR A 300 -19.15 20.01 -13.09
CA TYR A 300 -18.28 20.02 -14.25
C TYR A 300 -17.93 18.58 -14.67
N HIS A 301 -18.03 18.33 -15.97
CA HIS A 301 -17.82 17.02 -16.58
C HIS A 301 -16.48 16.94 -17.31
N PHE A 302 -15.41 16.75 -16.52
CA PHE A 302 -14.04 16.68 -17.01
C PHE A 302 -13.32 15.46 -16.44
N ASP A 303 -12.40 14.89 -17.22
CA ASP A 303 -11.46 13.88 -16.74
C ASP A 303 -10.18 14.54 -16.25
N ILE A 304 -10.04 14.66 -14.93
CA ILE A 304 -8.87 15.31 -14.31
C ILE A 304 -7.55 14.60 -14.65
N SER A 305 -7.58 13.34 -15.09
CA SER A 305 -6.36 12.65 -15.52
C SER A 305 -5.80 13.19 -16.85
N LYS A 306 -6.60 13.94 -17.62
CA LYS A 306 -6.19 14.59 -18.86
C LYS A 306 -5.82 16.04 -18.60
N LYS A 307 -4.62 16.44 -19.01
CA LYS A 307 -4.13 17.81 -18.86
C LYS A 307 -5.05 18.85 -19.50
N SER A 308 -5.47 18.60 -20.75
CA SER A 308 -6.37 19.51 -21.50
C SER A 308 -7.71 19.73 -20.79
N ASP A 309 -8.26 18.68 -20.16
CA ASP A 309 -9.53 18.75 -19.46
C ASP A 309 -9.40 19.61 -18.20
N VAL A 310 -8.29 19.49 -17.47
CA VAL A 310 -8.00 20.34 -16.30
C VAL A 310 -7.79 21.79 -16.72
N ASP A 311 -7.08 22.03 -17.83
CA ASP A 311 -6.90 23.39 -18.36
C ASP A 311 -8.26 24.05 -18.67
N ASN A 312 -9.11 23.35 -19.41
CA ASN A 312 -10.46 23.81 -19.75
C ASN A 312 -11.36 23.98 -18.51
N LEU A 313 -11.26 23.08 -17.53
CA LEU A 313 -11.99 23.17 -16.26
C LEU A 313 -11.66 24.47 -15.53
N PHE A 314 -10.37 24.78 -15.37
CA PHE A 314 -9.93 25.97 -14.64
C PHE A 314 -10.27 27.26 -15.39
N ASP A 315 -10.16 27.26 -16.72
CA ASP A 315 -10.58 28.40 -17.54
C ASP A 315 -12.10 28.63 -17.46
N MET A 316 -12.89 27.56 -17.45
CA MET A 316 -14.34 27.64 -17.27
C MET A 316 -14.70 28.19 -15.88
N ILE A 317 -14.13 27.64 -14.80
CA ILE A 317 -14.34 28.11 -13.42
C ILE A 317 -14.04 29.61 -13.31
N ARG A 318 -12.92 30.06 -13.89
CA ARG A 318 -12.54 31.47 -13.90
C ARG A 318 -13.52 32.32 -14.71
N SER A 319 -13.95 31.86 -15.88
CA SER A 319 -14.91 32.59 -16.73
C SER A 319 -16.28 32.76 -16.07
N GLU A 320 -16.68 31.81 -15.22
CA GLU A 320 -17.91 31.88 -14.42
C GLU A 320 -17.76 32.76 -13.15
N GLY A 321 -16.56 33.32 -12.91
CA GLY A 321 -16.30 34.24 -11.81
C GLY A 321 -15.95 33.59 -10.48
N TYR A 322 -15.66 32.29 -10.45
CA TYR A 322 -15.29 31.58 -9.23
C TYR A 322 -13.79 31.66 -8.96
N ILE A 323 -13.44 31.90 -7.69
CA ILE A 323 -12.07 31.80 -7.16
C ILE A 323 -12.03 30.58 -6.24
N ILE A 324 -11.18 29.60 -6.54
CA ILE A 324 -11.06 28.37 -5.75
C ILE A 324 -10.24 28.67 -4.50
N ASP A 325 -10.80 28.43 -3.31
CA ASP A 325 -10.06 28.57 -2.05
C ASP A 325 -9.46 27.23 -1.60
N ASN A 326 -10.25 26.17 -1.68
CA ASN A 326 -9.87 24.85 -1.16
C ASN A 326 -10.14 23.76 -2.20
N ILE A 327 -9.30 22.73 -2.19
CA ILE A 327 -9.45 21.56 -3.06
C ILE A 327 -9.57 20.31 -2.20
N ILE A 328 -10.60 19.49 -2.46
CA ILE A 328 -10.75 18.16 -1.91
C ILE A 328 -10.63 17.15 -3.05
N HIS A 329 -9.50 16.44 -3.08
CA HIS A 329 -9.21 15.45 -4.09
C HIS A 329 -9.69 14.07 -3.65
N ALA A 330 -10.97 13.77 -3.93
CA ALA A 330 -11.63 12.48 -3.64
C ALA A 330 -11.79 11.58 -4.86
N ALA A 331 -11.14 11.88 -5.99
CA ALA A 331 -11.22 11.06 -7.19
C ALA A 331 -10.41 9.77 -7.03
N GLY A 332 -10.97 8.66 -7.50
CA GLY A 332 -10.32 7.37 -7.43
C GLY A 332 -11.21 6.25 -7.96
N ILE A 333 -10.57 5.15 -8.34
CA ILE A 333 -11.22 3.88 -8.67
C ILE A 333 -10.46 2.76 -7.98
N ILE A 334 -11.11 1.60 -7.81
CA ILE A 334 -10.47 0.36 -7.35
C ILE A 334 -10.57 -0.66 -8.48
N LYS A 335 -9.47 -1.35 -8.74
CA LYS A 335 -9.41 -2.56 -9.57
C LYS A 335 -8.50 -3.55 -8.86
N ASP A 336 -9.13 -4.39 -8.05
CA ASP A 336 -8.43 -5.42 -7.31
C ASP A 336 -7.98 -6.52 -8.27
N ALA A 337 -6.73 -6.94 -8.10
CA ALA A 337 -6.11 -8.02 -8.84
C ALA A 337 -4.98 -8.58 -7.98
N THR A 338 -4.89 -9.91 -7.90
CA THR A 338 -3.73 -10.58 -7.33
C THR A 338 -2.53 -10.46 -8.24
N PHE A 339 -1.33 -10.64 -7.68
CA PHE A 339 -0.06 -10.50 -8.42
C PHE A 339 -0.01 -11.23 -9.76
N GLN A 340 -0.57 -12.44 -9.86
CA GLN A 340 -0.59 -13.23 -11.11
C GLN A 340 -1.42 -12.59 -12.23
N ASN A 341 -2.42 -11.78 -11.87
CA ASN A 341 -3.36 -11.16 -12.80
C ASN A 341 -3.16 -9.65 -12.95
N VAL A 342 -2.18 -9.07 -12.25
CA VAL A 342 -1.86 -7.65 -12.37
C VAL A 342 -1.24 -7.42 -13.76
N LYS A 343 -2.00 -6.68 -14.59
CA LYS A 343 -1.56 -6.18 -15.88
C LYS A 343 -1.14 -4.72 -15.76
N LYS A 344 -0.20 -4.28 -16.61
CA LYS A 344 0.29 -2.90 -16.60
C LYS A 344 -0.86 -1.89 -16.80
N GLU A 345 -1.76 -2.16 -17.75
CA GLU A 345 -2.91 -1.30 -18.06
C GLU A 345 -3.87 -1.20 -16.87
N SER A 346 -3.95 -2.26 -16.05
CA SER A 346 -4.77 -2.24 -14.83
C SER A 346 -4.16 -1.33 -13.77
N LEU A 347 -2.82 -1.34 -13.59
CA LEU A 347 -2.09 -0.43 -12.71
C LEU A 347 -2.30 1.03 -13.15
N GLU A 348 -2.02 1.32 -14.42
CA GLU A 348 -2.14 2.66 -15.02
C GLU A 348 -3.53 3.24 -14.78
N SER A 349 -4.59 2.45 -15.06
CA SER A 349 -5.96 2.95 -14.93
C SER A 349 -6.34 3.37 -13.50
N VAL A 350 -5.75 2.76 -12.47
CA VAL A 350 -5.96 3.09 -11.06
C VAL A 350 -5.10 4.29 -10.63
N LEU A 351 -3.91 4.42 -11.21
CA LEU A 351 -3.01 5.56 -10.98
C LEU A 351 -3.58 6.86 -11.57
N LEU A 352 -4.19 6.82 -12.76
CA LEU A 352 -4.69 7.99 -13.49
C LEU A 352 -5.48 9.00 -12.60
N PRO A 353 -6.58 8.64 -11.92
CA PRO A 353 -7.35 9.64 -11.18
C PRO A 353 -6.62 10.23 -9.97
N LYS A 354 -5.66 9.51 -9.36
CA LYS A 354 -4.95 9.93 -8.14
C LYS A 354 -3.63 10.63 -8.43
N VAL A 355 -2.83 10.05 -9.32
CA VAL A 355 -1.50 10.54 -9.67
C VAL A 355 -1.62 11.60 -10.76
N ALA A 356 -2.17 11.23 -11.93
CA ALA A 356 -2.30 12.17 -13.03
C ALA A 356 -3.27 13.32 -12.70
N GLY A 357 -4.39 12.98 -12.05
CA GLY A 357 -5.38 13.93 -11.58
C GLY A 357 -4.80 15.05 -10.74
N ILE A 358 -4.07 14.72 -9.68
CA ILE A 358 -3.53 15.75 -8.78
C ILE A 358 -2.37 16.52 -9.39
N LEU A 359 -1.52 15.86 -10.20
CA LEU A 359 -0.40 16.52 -10.89
C LEU A 359 -0.90 17.57 -11.89
N ASN A 360 -1.93 17.23 -12.68
CA ASN A 360 -2.52 18.19 -13.62
C ASN A 360 -3.12 19.40 -12.88
N ILE A 361 -3.80 19.16 -11.75
CA ILE A 361 -4.35 20.24 -10.90
C ILE A 361 -3.21 21.12 -10.35
N TYR A 362 -2.17 20.52 -9.78
CA TYR A 362 -1.01 21.26 -9.26
C TYR A 362 -0.30 22.07 -10.35
N ASN A 363 -0.06 21.48 -11.52
CA ASN A 363 0.57 22.15 -12.64
C ASN A 363 -0.25 23.36 -13.10
N ASN A 364 -1.58 23.24 -13.15
CA ASN A 364 -2.46 24.34 -13.50
C ASN A 364 -2.44 25.46 -12.45
N ILE A 365 -2.47 25.10 -11.16
CA ILE A 365 -2.33 26.05 -10.02
C ILE A 365 -1.03 26.86 -10.17
N LYS A 366 0.10 26.18 -10.42
CA LYS A 366 1.41 26.83 -10.60
C LYS A 366 1.44 27.70 -11.85
N GLN A 367 1.01 27.17 -13.00
CA GLN A 367 1.04 27.87 -14.28
C GLN A 367 0.17 29.14 -14.27
N LYS A 368 -1.01 29.09 -13.63
CA LYS A 368 -1.94 30.22 -13.55
C LYS A 368 -1.76 31.07 -12.28
N ASN A 369 -0.75 30.77 -11.46
CA ASN A 369 -0.45 31.45 -10.19
C ASN A 369 -1.66 31.58 -9.26
N ILE A 370 -2.40 30.47 -9.10
CA ILE A 370 -3.60 30.42 -8.28
C ILE A 370 -3.20 30.20 -6.83
N TYR A 371 -3.66 31.07 -5.94
CA TYR A 371 -3.47 30.85 -4.51
C TYR A 371 -4.53 29.89 -3.97
N ILE A 372 -4.10 28.75 -3.44
CA ILE A 372 -4.95 27.76 -2.78
C ILE A 372 -4.67 27.78 -1.29
N LYS A 373 -5.71 27.91 -0.46
CA LYS A 373 -5.60 27.90 1.00
C LYS A 373 -5.24 26.53 1.52
N LYS A 374 -5.91 25.48 1.00
CA LYS A 374 -5.66 24.10 1.41
C LYS A 374 -6.03 23.08 0.35
N ILE A 375 -5.22 22.04 0.23
CA ILE A 375 -5.51 20.84 -0.56
C ILE A 375 -5.64 19.63 0.38
N ILE A 376 -6.79 18.94 0.35
CA ILE A 376 -6.97 17.68 1.08
C ILE A 376 -7.07 16.55 0.06
N MET A 377 -6.17 15.57 0.15
CA MET A 377 -6.10 14.42 -0.75
C MET A 377 -6.57 13.16 -0.03
N PHE A 378 -7.49 12.43 -0.66
CA PHE A 378 -8.00 11.19 -0.08
C PHE A 378 -7.15 10.02 -0.54
N SER A 379 -6.23 9.64 0.35
CA SER A 379 -5.47 8.41 0.27
C SER A 379 -6.24 7.24 0.89
N SER A 380 -5.57 6.14 1.17
CA SER A 380 -6.18 4.96 1.79
C SER A 380 -5.22 4.30 2.79
N SER A 381 -5.79 3.55 3.73
CA SER A 381 -5.05 2.66 4.62
C SER A 381 -4.14 1.68 3.88
N THR A 382 -4.52 1.28 2.66
CA THR A 382 -3.75 0.33 1.85
C THR A 382 -2.35 0.82 1.53
N SER A 383 -2.12 2.13 1.48
CA SER A 383 -0.76 2.65 1.27
C SER A 383 0.16 2.38 2.47
N LEU A 384 -0.39 2.31 3.67
CA LEU A 384 0.34 2.15 4.93
C LEU A 384 0.50 0.70 5.36
N ILE A 385 -0.59 -0.07 5.31
CA ILE A 385 -0.66 -1.42 5.87
C ILE A 385 -0.88 -2.50 4.82
N GLY A 386 -1.05 -2.12 3.55
CA GLY A 386 -1.41 -3.04 2.48
C GLY A 386 -2.86 -3.53 2.56
N ASN A 387 -3.31 -4.19 1.51
CA ASN A 387 -4.43 -5.10 1.51
C ASN A 387 -4.26 -6.09 0.35
N VAL A 388 -4.61 -7.35 0.58
CA VAL A 388 -4.49 -8.43 -0.42
C VAL A 388 -5.29 -8.04 -1.67
N GLY A 389 -4.68 -8.18 -2.84
CA GLY A 389 -5.24 -7.86 -4.15
C GLY A 389 -5.26 -6.38 -4.50
N GLN A 390 -4.77 -5.49 -3.63
CA GLN A 390 -4.94 -4.03 -3.80
C GLN A 390 -3.65 -3.29 -4.14
N ILE A 391 -2.66 -3.94 -4.77
CA ILE A 391 -1.38 -3.29 -5.08
C ILE A 391 -1.54 -2.03 -5.93
N SER A 392 -2.38 -2.07 -6.98
CA SER A 392 -2.67 -0.93 -7.86
C SER A 392 -3.22 0.27 -7.09
N TYR A 393 -4.10 0.01 -6.13
CA TYR A 393 -4.72 1.03 -5.29
C TYR A 393 -3.74 1.54 -4.23
N ALA A 394 -2.95 0.65 -3.62
CA ALA A 394 -1.96 0.98 -2.61
C ALA A 394 -0.90 1.94 -3.16
N ILE A 395 -0.29 1.63 -4.31
CA ILE A 395 0.72 2.48 -4.96
C ILE A 395 0.16 3.87 -5.36
N ALA A 396 -1.08 3.93 -5.86
CA ALA A 396 -1.70 5.18 -6.27
C ALA A 396 -1.99 6.10 -5.08
N ASN A 397 -2.32 5.53 -3.93
CA ASN A 397 -2.52 6.26 -2.68
C ASN A 397 -1.19 6.67 -2.03
N ALA A 398 -0.17 5.81 -2.09
CA ALA A 398 1.17 6.12 -1.60
C ALA A 398 1.81 7.31 -2.34
N PHE A 399 1.51 7.49 -3.63
CA PHE A 399 1.91 8.69 -4.37
C PHE A 399 1.33 9.96 -3.73
N LEU A 400 0.04 9.98 -3.39
CA LEU A 400 -0.60 11.12 -2.72
C LEU A 400 0.06 11.43 -1.37
N ASP A 401 0.44 10.38 -0.65
CA ASP A 401 1.11 10.51 0.64
C ASP A 401 2.46 11.23 0.50
N GLY A 402 3.31 10.79 -0.43
CA GLY A 402 4.56 11.47 -0.75
C GLY A 402 4.34 12.88 -1.32
N PHE A 403 3.36 13.04 -2.22
CA PHE A 403 3.06 14.31 -2.88
C PHE A 403 2.65 15.40 -1.90
N THR A 404 2.08 15.04 -0.75
CA THR A 404 1.74 16.02 0.30
C THR A 404 2.97 16.73 0.85
N TYR A 405 4.06 16.00 1.05
CA TYR A 405 5.32 16.57 1.53
C TYR A 405 5.99 17.40 0.44
N PHE A 406 5.86 17.01 -0.83
CA PHE A 406 6.28 17.82 -1.96
C PHE A 406 5.52 19.16 -2.01
N LEU A 407 4.18 19.14 -1.94
CA LEU A 407 3.35 20.36 -1.92
C LEU A 407 3.71 21.28 -0.75
N LYS A 408 4.05 20.72 0.41
CA LYS A 408 4.49 21.52 1.55
C LYS A 408 5.78 22.28 1.27
N ASN A 409 6.77 21.65 0.63
CA ASN A 409 8.01 22.30 0.22
C ASN A 409 7.78 23.39 -0.84
N GLU A 410 6.73 23.21 -1.64
CA GLU A 410 6.24 24.22 -2.60
C GLU A 410 5.43 25.35 -1.96
N GLY A 411 5.28 25.35 -0.62
CA GLY A 411 4.56 26.38 0.12
C GLY A 411 3.03 26.24 0.11
N ILE A 412 2.49 25.12 -0.37
CA ILE A 412 1.05 24.84 -0.42
C ILE A 412 0.66 24.06 0.84
N ASP A 413 -0.34 24.52 1.60
CA ASP A 413 -0.88 23.72 2.73
C ASP A 413 -1.65 22.53 2.16
N ALA A 414 -1.14 21.33 2.42
CA ALA A 414 -1.72 20.10 1.92
C ALA A 414 -1.77 19.04 3.01
N THR A 415 -2.82 18.21 2.95
CA THR A 415 -3.02 17.08 3.87
C THR A 415 -3.45 15.86 3.08
N THR A 416 -2.79 14.72 3.26
CA THR A 416 -3.32 13.42 2.84
C THR A 416 -4.05 12.74 4.00
N ILE A 417 -5.12 12.01 3.69
CA ILE A 417 -5.86 11.20 4.66
C ILE A 417 -5.85 9.74 4.20
N ASN A 418 -5.19 8.87 4.97
CA ASN A 418 -5.22 7.43 4.75
C ASN A 418 -6.52 6.85 5.33
N TRP A 419 -7.59 6.93 4.55
CA TRP A 419 -8.90 6.42 4.97
C TRP A 419 -8.92 4.89 5.05
N GLY A 420 -9.41 4.37 6.17
CA GLY A 420 -9.95 3.02 6.27
C GLY A 420 -11.32 2.90 5.57
N MET A 421 -12.02 1.81 5.85
CA MET A 421 -13.31 1.52 5.23
C MET A 421 -14.38 2.55 5.64
N TRP A 422 -15.06 3.20 4.69
CA TRP A 422 -16.25 4.00 4.97
C TRP A 422 -17.51 3.12 5.04
N ASP A 423 -18.35 3.32 6.05
CA ASP A 423 -19.60 2.56 6.19
C ASP A 423 -20.66 3.01 5.17
N LYS A 424 -21.29 2.06 4.48
CA LYS A 424 -22.46 2.26 3.60
C LYS A 424 -22.31 3.28 2.46
N ILE A 425 -21.10 3.76 2.17
CA ILE A 425 -20.85 4.68 1.06
C ILE A 425 -19.54 4.41 0.34
N GLY A 426 -19.44 4.92 -0.89
CA GLY A 426 -18.24 4.83 -1.70
C GLY A 426 -17.95 3.40 -2.15
N MET A 427 -16.66 3.09 -2.31
CA MET A 427 -16.21 1.84 -2.93
C MET A 427 -16.44 0.61 -2.03
N ALA A 428 -16.63 0.80 -0.72
CA ALA A 428 -16.91 -0.25 0.26
C ALA A 428 -18.41 -0.62 0.41
N ASN A 429 -19.26 -0.18 -0.53
CA ASN A 429 -20.69 -0.46 -0.48
C ASN A 429 -21.09 -1.82 -1.09
N LYS A 430 -20.14 -2.59 -1.63
CA LYS A 430 -20.38 -3.97 -2.09
C LYS A 430 -20.39 -4.90 -0.87
N VAL A 431 -21.41 -5.77 -0.76
CA VAL A 431 -21.65 -6.64 0.40
C VAL A 431 -20.45 -7.54 0.69
N ASP A 432 -19.91 -8.21 -0.33
CA ASP A 432 -18.79 -9.15 -0.18
C ASP A 432 -17.52 -8.45 0.34
N ALA A 433 -17.21 -7.27 -0.20
CA ALA A 433 -16.07 -6.47 0.23
C ALA A 433 -16.19 -6.05 1.71
N ARG A 434 -17.40 -5.76 2.21
CA ARG A 434 -17.62 -5.40 3.62
C ARG A 434 -17.39 -6.60 4.54
N THR A 435 -17.98 -7.75 4.20
CA THR A 435 -17.85 -8.99 5.00
C THR A 435 -16.38 -9.40 5.14
N HIS A 436 -15.61 -9.41 4.05
CA HIS A 436 -14.19 -9.76 4.10
C HIS A 436 -13.34 -8.79 4.94
N LEU A 437 -13.63 -7.49 4.88
CA LEU A 437 -12.92 -6.48 5.66
C LEU A 437 -13.25 -6.58 7.16
N GLU A 438 -14.51 -6.83 7.51
CA GLU A 438 -14.93 -7.01 8.91
C GLU A 438 -14.30 -8.25 9.55
N VAL A 439 -14.23 -9.37 8.81
CA VAL A 439 -13.52 -10.59 9.25
C VAL A 439 -12.02 -10.32 9.44
N SER A 440 -11.45 -9.39 8.68
CA SER A 440 -10.03 -8.98 8.80
C SER A 440 -9.80 -7.92 9.88
N GLY A 441 -10.82 -7.61 10.69
CA GLY A 441 -10.75 -6.71 11.84
C GLY A 441 -11.07 -5.25 11.53
N PHE A 442 -11.35 -4.88 10.28
CA PHE A 442 -11.76 -3.51 9.94
C PHE A 442 -13.19 -3.23 10.41
N LYS A 443 -13.46 -1.97 10.72
CA LYS A 443 -14.79 -1.43 11.02
C LYS A 443 -15.06 -0.24 10.11
N GLY A 444 -16.34 0.01 9.84
CA GLY A 444 -16.77 1.12 9.00
C GLY A 444 -16.64 2.49 9.72
N ILE A 445 -16.11 3.47 9.01
CA ILE A 445 -16.11 4.89 9.37
C ILE A 445 -17.48 5.46 9.01
N SER A 446 -18.22 5.93 10.00
CA SER A 446 -19.50 6.60 9.76
C SER A 446 -19.30 7.93 9.04
N LYS A 447 -20.32 8.38 8.28
CA LYS A 447 -20.32 9.71 7.63
C LYS A 447 -19.94 10.82 8.60
N LEU A 448 -20.55 10.83 9.78
CA LEU A 448 -20.33 11.85 10.81
C LEU A 448 -18.87 11.86 11.28
N ASN A 449 -18.27 10.69 11.52
CA ASN A 449 -16.89 10.61 11.98
C ASN A 449 -15.89 11.03 10.88
N GLY A 450 -16.12 10.65 9.63
CA GLY A 450 -15.31 11.12 8.51
C GLY A 450 -15.38 12.64 8.34
N ILE A 451 -16.58 13.23 8.50
CA ILE A 451 -16.76 14.68 8.47
C ILE A 451 -16.06 15.39 9.64
N LYS A 452 -16.09 14.84 10.87
CA LYS A 452 -15.35 15.40 12.01
C LYS A 452 -13.85 15.48 11.75
N VAL A 453 -13.28 14.44 11.14
CA VAL A 453 -11.86 14.45 10.75
C VAL A 453 -11.61 15.53 9.69
N LEU A 454 -12.46 15.61 8.67
CA LEU A 454 -12.31 16.60 7.60
C LEU A 454 -12.40 18.04 8.14
N GLU A 455 -13.35 18.31 9.03
CA GLU A 455 -13.51 19.59 9.71
C GLU A 455 -12.24 19.96 10.50
N TYR A 456 -11.71 19.02 11.28
CA TYR A 456 -10.48 19.21 12.03
C TYR A 456 -9.29 19.57 11.13
N LEU A 457 -9.12 18.84 10.02
CA LEU A 457 -8.01 19.09 9.10
C LEU A 457 -8.18 20.41 8.34
N LEU A 458 -9.39 20.79 7.95
CA LEU A 458 -9.63 22.09 7.30
C LEU A 458 -9.35 23.28 8.24
N LYS A 459 -9.49 23.08 9.56
CA LYS A 459 -9.26 24.12 10.57
C LYS A 459 -7.82 24.18 11.09
N ASN A 460 -7.05 23.11 10.93
CA ASN A 460 -5.67 23.03 11.42
C ASN A 460 -4.67 23.05 10.26
N LYS A 461 -3.62 23.85 10.39
CA LYS A 461 -2.52 23.95 9.40
C LYS A 461 -1.37 23.04 9.81
N ASN A 462 -0.52 22.68 8.84
CA ASN A 462 0.70 21.89 9.06
C ASN A 462 0.49 20.41 9.48
N ILE A 463 -0.71 19.87 9.33
CA ILE A 463 -0.94 18.42 9.43
C ILE A 463 -0.80 17.84 8.02
N LEU A 464 0.31 17.13 7.76
CA LEU A 464 0.62 16.63 6.42
C LEU A 464 -0.06 15.30 6.14
N GLN A 465 -0.11 14.40 7.10
CA GLN A 465 -0.65 13.05 6.89
C GLN A 465 -1.31 12.55 8.16
N ILE A 466 -2.47 11.90 7.99
CA ILE A 466 -3.16 11.24 9.08
C ILE A 466 -3.86 9.98 8.57
N ALA A 467 -3.88 8.92 9.37
CA ALA A 467 -4.60 7.70 9.06
C ALA A 467 -5.84 7.56 9.93
N VAL A 468 -6.98 7.21 9.31
CA VAL A 468 -8.24 7.00 10.02
C VAL A 468 -8.63 5.53 9.87
N LEU A 469 -8.27 4.72 10.86
CA LEU A 469 -8.30 3.27 10.80
C LEU A 469 -9.10 2.69 11.98
N PRO A 470 -10.42 2.57 11.86
CA PRO A 470 -11.20 1.75 12.78
C PRO A 470 -10.85 0.28 12.55
N ILE A 471 -9.84 -0.21 13.26
CA ILE A 471 -9.31 -1.57 13.08
C ILE A 471 -9.10 -2.24 14.43
N ASN A 472 -9.42 -3.52 14.50
CA ASN A 472 -9.00 -4.39 15.57
C ASN A 472 -7.60 -4.93 15.26
N TRP A 473 -6.58 -4.24 15.77
CA TRP A 473 -5.18 -4.59 15.55
C TRP A 473 -4.85 -6.02 15.95
N LYS A 474 -5.47 -6.56 17.01
CA LYS A 474 -5.23 -7.95 17.41
C LYS A 474 -5.65 -8.93 16.31
N ILE A 475 -6.81 -8.73 15.69
CA ILE A 475 -7.30 -9.59 14.61
C ILE A 475 -6.40 -9.42 13.38
N PHE A 476 -6.14 -8.18 12.97
CA PHE A 476 -5.36 -7.87 11.78
C PHE A 476 -3.93 -8.42 11.86
N LEU A 477 -3.21 -8.13 12.95
CA LEU A 477 -1.81 -8.53 13.10
C LEU A 477 -1.66 -10.06 13.21
N THR A 478 -2.59 -10.74 13.87
CA THR A 478 -2.59 -12.20 13.97
C THR A 478 -2.92 -12.86 12.63
N LYS A 479 -3.91 -12.33 11.90
CA LYS A 479 -4.35 -12.88 10.61
C LYS A 479 -3.24 -12.89 9.56
N TYR A 480 -2.36 -11.90 9.58
CA TYR A 480 -1.28 -11.78 8.60
C TYR A 480 0.10 -12.13 9.18
N ASN A 481 0.17 -12.58 10.44
CA ASN A 481 1.41 -12.91 11.14
C ASN A 481 2.49 -11.80 11.05
N ILE A 482 2.06 -10.54 11.23
CA ILE A 482 2.91 -9.33 11.12
C ILE A 482 3.05 -8.58 12.45
N GLY A 483 2.64 -9.18 13.56
CA GLY A 483 2.65 -8.54 14.88
C GLY A 483 4.04 -8.25 15.45
N ASN A 484 5.09 -8.86 14.90
CA ASN A 484 6.50 -8.65 15.26
C ASN A 484 7.17 -7.50 14.50
N ILE A 485 6.49 -6.90 13.53
CA ILE A 485 7.03 -5.80 12.74
C ILE A 485 6.99 -4.51 13.57
N GLU A 486 8.14 -3.83 13.71
CA GLU A 486 8.30 -2.62 14.54
C GLU A 486 7.32 -1.49 14.19
N PHE A 487 6.88 -1.41 12.93
CA PHE A 487 5.87 -0.44 12.51
C PHE A 487 4.59 -0.52 13.34
N PHE A 488 4.25 -1.71 13.85
CA PHE A 488 3.04 -1.94 14.65
C PHE A 488 3.29 -1.91 16.16
N ASP A 489 4.48 -1.61 16.65
CA ASP A 489 4.84 -1.69 18.09
C ASP A 489 3.90 -0.93 19.04
N TYR A 490 3.34 0.21 18.61
CA TYR A 490 2.43 1.00 19.44
C TYR A 490 0.98 0.55 19.39
N VAL A 491 0.61 -0.23 18.36
CA VAL A 491 -0.75 -0.71 18.12
C VAL A 491 -0.90 -2.20 18.42
N SER A 492 0.20 -2.95 18.43
CA SER A 492 0.28 -4.27 19.02
C SER A 492 0.20 -4.11 20.55
N SER A 493 -0.83 -4.67 21.16
CA SER A 493 -0.94 -4.70 22.63
C SER A 493 0.34 -5.30 23.21
N LYS A 494 0.91 -4.71 24.27
CA LYS A 494 2.14 -5.21 24.95
C LYS A 494 2.06 -6.69 25.36
N ASP A 495 0.86 -7.27 25.45
CA ASP A 495 0.64 -8.71 25.66
C ASP A 495 1.13 -9.60 24.51
N ASN A 496 1.39 -9.05 23.32
CA ASN A 496 2.00 -9.77 22.19
C ASN A 496 3.53 -9.79 22.26
N LYS A 497 4.17 -9.01 23.15
CA LYS A 497 5.57 -9.25 23.53
C LYS A 497 5.63 -10.40 24.54
N VAL A 498 5.15 -11.56 24.12
CA VAL A 498 5.64 -12.81 24.72
C VAL A 498 7.11 -12.84 24.32
N LYS A 499 7.96 -12.51 25.29
CA LYS A 499 9.37 -12.88 25.30
C LYS A 499 9.49 -14.28 24.67
N GLU A 500 10.52 -14.48 23.87
CA GLU A 500 11.13 -15.80 23.76
C GLU A 500 11.31 -16.36 25.18
N ILE A 501 10.33 -17.14 25.62
CA ILE A 501 10.55 -18.21 26.57
C ILE A 501 10.83 -19.39 25.65
N VAL A 502 12.08 -19.46 25.19
CA VAL A 502 12.70 -20.75 24.93
C VAL A 502 12.65 -21.46 26.29
N GLY A 503 11.65 -22.33 26.46
CA GLY A 503 11.43 -23.08 27.71
C GLY A 503 9.94 -23.28 28.03
N ASP A 504 9.41 -24.44 27.68
CA ASP A 504 8.36 -25.13 28.43
C ASP A 504 6.87 -24.75 28.29
N ASN A 505 6.39 -24.20 27.16
CA ASN A 505 4.94 -24.25 26.87
C ASN A 505 4.55 -24.45 25.39
N VAL A 506 5.46 -24.94 24.55
CA VAL A 506 5.14 -25.48 23.20
C VAL A 506 4.76 -26.97 23.26
N SER A 507 4.73 -27.55 24.46
CA SER A 507 4.41 -28.97 24.71
C SER A 507 2.97 -29.20 25.20
N SER A 508 1.96 -28.72 24.45
CA SER A 508 0.59 -29.24 24.60
C SER A 508 -0.10 -29.66 23.29
N PHE A 509 0.57 -29.51 22.14
CA PHE A 509 0.17 -30.18 20.88
C PHE A 509 1.29 -30.96 20.18
N ALA A 510 2.56 -30.85 20.63
CA ALA A 510 3.69 -31.59 20.05
C ALA A 510 4.20 -32.77 20.89
N ASN A 511 3.63 -33.03 22.07
CA ASN A 511 3.98 -34.19 22.90
C ASN A 511 2.72 -34.91 23.40
N LYS A 512 2.07 -35.64 22.50
CA LYS A 512 1.31 -36.84 22.81
C LYS A 512 1.17 -37.71 21.55
N ALA A 513 1.74 -38.90 21.66
CA ALA A 513 1.35 -40.12 20.98
C ALA A 513 1.82 -40.33 19.53
N HIS A 514 2.82 -41.21 19.40
CA HIS A 514 2.61 -42.41 18.60
C HIS A 514 1.15 -42.88 18.72
N ALA A 515 0.45 -42.88 17.59
CA ALA A 515 -0.92 -43.38 17.39
C ALA A 515 -2.04 -42.64 18.15
N THR A 516 -2.57 -41.57 17.56
CA THR A 516 -3.98 -41.21 17.72
C THR A 516 -4.58 -40.95 16.34
N LYS A 517 -5.71 -41.59 16.04
CA LYS A 517 -6.49 -41.39 14.81
C LYS A 517 -6.64 -39.89 14.55
N ILE A 518 -6.09 -39.42 13.43
CA ILE A 518 -6.47 -38.13 12.84
C ILE A 518 -8.00 -38.15 12.74
N ASP A 519 -8.67 -37.25 13.45
CA ASP A 519 -10.13 -37.11 13.39
C ASP A 519 -10.47 -36.42 12.07
N LEU A 520 -10.63 -37.24 11.03
CA LEU A 520 -10.87 -36.79 9.66
C LEU A 520 -12.08 -35.84 9.58
N ASN A 521 -13.11 -36.06 10.40
CA ASN A 521 -14.30 -35.20 10.43
C ASN A 521 -14.00 -33.79 10.95
N LYS A 522 -13.06 -33.65 11.90
CA LYS A 522 -12.63 -32.32 12.40
C LYS A 522 -11.78 -31.59 11.38
N ILE A 523 -10.87 -32.30 10.69
CA ILE A 523 -10.07 -31.71 9.62
C ILE A 523 -10.97 -31.25 8.48
N GLU A 524 -11.90 -32.10 8.05
CA GLU A 524 -12.86 -31.75 7.00
C GLU A 524 -13.68 -30.51 7.38
N SER A 525 -14.20 -30.45 8.62
CA SER A 525 -14.93 -29.28 9.12
C SER A 525 -14.08 -28.01 9.13
N LEU A 526 -12.79 -28.11 9.49
CA LEU A 526 -11.85 -26.98 9.47
C LEU A 526 -11.57 -26.50 8.04
N ILE A 527 -11.27 -27.43 7.12
CA ILE A 527 -10.97 -27.09 5.72
C ILE A 527 -12.20 -26.47 5.05
N LYS A 528 -13.40 -27.03 5.26
CA LYS A 528 -14.67 -26.40 4.80
C LYS A 528 -14.86 -25.01 5.39
N GLY A 529 -14.53 -24.82 6.67
CA GLY A 529 -14.53 -23.50 7.31
C GLY A 529 -13.61 -22.50 6.61
N PHE A 530 -12.41 -22.92 6.19
CA PHE A 530 -11.48 -22.02 5.48
C PHE A 530 -11.97 -21.64 4.09
N VAL A 531 -12.55 -22.59 3.36
CA VAL A 531 -13.15 -22.34 2.04
C VAL A 531 -14.37 -21.43 2.15
N SER A 532 -15.23 -21.67 3.13
CA SER A 532 -16.39 -20.83 3.46
C SER A 532 -15.96 -19.38 3.77
N GLU A 533 -14.95 -19.20 4.62
CA GLU A 533 -14.41 -17.88 4.96
C GLU A 533 -13.78 -17.17 3.75
N ALA A 534 -13.06 -17.92 2.91
CA ALA A 534 -12.39 -17.37 1.73
C ALA A 534 -13.38 -16.94 0.64
N LEU A 535 -14.48 -17.67 0.45
CA LEU A 535 -15.45 -17.45 -0.63
C LEU A 535 -16.70 -16.67 -0.19
N GLY A 536 -16.90 -16.48 1.12
CA GLY A 536 -18.10 -15.82 1.64
C GLY A 536 -19.39 -16.62 1.48
N ILE A 537 -19.29 -17.95 1.32
CA ILE A 537 -20.40 -18.90 1.17
C ILE A 537 -20.61 -19.71 2.46
N ASP A 538 -21.78 -20.33 2.65
CA ASP A 538 -22.02 -21.19 3.81
C ASP A 538 -21.22 -22.49 3.71
N ALA A 539 -20.59 -22.93 4.81
CA ALA A 539 -19.79 -24.17 4.81
C ALA A 539 -20.60 -25.43 4.46
N ASN A 540 -21.92 -25.40 4.66
CA ASN A 540 -22.83 -26.48 4.30
C ASN A 540 -23.09 -26.58 2.78
N GLU A 541 -22.80 -25.53 2.02
CA GLU A 541 -22.91 -25.52 0.56
C GLU A 541 -21.69 -26.22 -0.11
N ILE A 542 -20.65 -26.52 0.68
CA ILE A 542 -19.41 -27.12 0.19
C ILE A 542 -19.50 -28.66 0.24
N THR A 543 -19.67 -29.26 -0.93
CA THR A 543 -19.58 -30.71 -1.16
C THR A 543 -18.18 -31.13 -1.63
N GLU A 544 -17.86 -32.43 -1.59
CA GLU A 544 -16.57 -32.95 -2.09
C GLU A 544 -16.28 -32.59 -3.55
N GLN A 545 -17.32 -32.55 -4.38
CA GLN A 545 -17.22 -32.29 -5.82
C GLN A 545 -17.31 -30.81 -6.18
N SER A 546 -17.41 -29.93 -5.18
CA SER A 546 -17.55 -28.50 -5.45
C SER A 546 -16.33 -28.00 -6.18
N ASN A 547 -16.53 -27.58 -7.42
CA ASN A 547 -15.49 -27.00 -8.24
C ASN A 547 -15.21 -25.59 -7.73
N PHE A 548 -13.95 -25.30 -7.41
CA PHE A 548 -13.59 -24.00 -6.88
C PHE A 548 -13.92 -22.85 -7.85
N SER A 549 -13.79 -23.06 -9.16
CA SER A 549 -14.14 -22.05 -10.16
C SER A 549 -15.64 -21.74 -10.21
N GLU A 550 -16.50 -22.74 -9.98
CA GLU A 550 -17.96 -22.58 -9.93
C GLU A 550 -18.42 -21.95 -8.63
N LEU A 551 -17.73 -22.23 -7.52
CA LEU A 551 -17.95 -21.57 -6.22
C LEU A 551 -17.45 -20.12 -6.19
N GLY A 552 -16.91 -19.61 -7.31
CA GLY A 552 -16.41 -18.25 -7.41
C GLY A 552 -15.05 -18.05 -6.75
N MET A 553 -14.24 -19.11 -6.61
CA MET A 553 -12.85 -18.98 -6.19
C MET A 553 -12.07 -18.20 -7.24
N ASP A 554 -11.91 -16.92 -6.96
CA ASP A 554 -10.99 -16.04 -7.63
C ASP A 554 -9.62 -16.11 -6.98
N SER A 555 -8.70 -15.31 -7.50
CA SER A 555 -7.35 -15.32 -6.96
C SER A 555 -7.24 -14.75 -5.55
N LEU A 556 -8.14 -13.84 -5.16
CA LEU A 556 -8.13 -13.19 -3.85
C LEU A 556 -8.55 -14.20 -2.76
N SER A 557 -9.65 -14.89 -2.97
CA SER A 557 -10.11 -15.99 -2.13
C SER A 557 -9.08 -17.12 -2.05
N ALA A 558 -8.35 -17.43 -3.13
CA ALA A 558 -7.26 -18.39 -3.12
C ALA A 558 -6.11 -17.98 -2.17
N VAL A 559 -5.70 -16.70 -2.14
CA VAL A 559 -4.69 -16.21 -1.18
C VAL A 559 -5.20 -16.32 0.25
N ILE A 560 -6.46 -15.94 0.50
CA ILE A 560 -7.07 -16.03 1.84
C ILE A 560 -7.11 -17.49 2.31
N LEU A 561 -7.52 -18.40 1.43
CA LEU A 561 -7.58 -19.84 1.70
C LEU A 561 -6.18 -20.41 2.00
N LYS A 562 -5.18 -20.10 1.16
CA LYS A 562 -3.78 -20.46 1.40
C LYS A 562 -3.33 -20.03 2.80
N ASN A 563 -3.46 -18.73 3.11
CA ASN A 563 -2.97 -18.17 4.36
C ASN A 563 -3.67 -18.83 5.57
N ASN A 564 -4.99 -19.07 5.47
CA ASN A 564 -5.74 -19.77 6.52
C ASN A 564 -5.24 -21.20 6.75
N ILE A 565 -4.96 -21.97 5.69
CA ILE A 565 -4.42 -23.33 5.79
C ILE A 565 -3.03 -23.30 6.43
N GLN A 566 -2.14 -22.43 5.95
CA GLN A 566 -0.78 -22.30 6.46
C GLN A 566 -0.74 -21.88 7.92
N ASP A 567 -1.59 -20.94 8.32
CA ASP A 567 -1.59 -20.41 9.69
C ASP A 567 -2.18 -21.40 10.68
N LYS A 568 -3.34 -21.99 10.36
CA LYS A 568 -4.14 -22.80 11.29
C LYS A 568 -3.78 -24.29 11.25
N MET A 569 -3.28 -24.80 10.12
CA MET A 569 -2.88 -26.21 9.98
C MET A 569 -1.36 -26.42 9.88
N LYS A 570 -0.56 -25.34 9.77
CA LYS A 570 0.90 -25.42 9.59
C LYS A 570 1.34 -26.20 8.36
N VAL A 571 0.45 -26.31 7.37
CA VAL A 571 0.72 -26.92 6.06
C VAL A 571 1.11 -25.83 5.08
N ASN A 572 2.30 -25.93 4.50
CA ASN A 572 2.78 -24.93 3.54
C ASN A 572 2.28 -25.27 2.14
N ILE A 573 1.29 -24.52 1.64
CA ILE A 573 0.74 -24.67 0.28
C ILE A 573 1.10 -23.42 -0.53
N SER A 574 1.70 -23.62 -1.71
CA SER A 574 1.89 -22.51 -2.66
C SER A 574 0.56 -22.14 -3.32
N LEU A 575 0.42 -20.87 -3.73
CA LEU A 575 -0.75 -20.41 -4.51
C LEU A 575 -0.95 -21.23 -5.80
N MET A 576 0.15 -21.57 -6.48
CA MET A 576 0.08 -22.37 -7.71
C MET A 576 -0.38 -23.81 -7.44
N THR A 577 0.02 -24.40 -6.31
CA THR A 577 -0.50 -25.71 -5.88
C THR A 577 -2.01 -25.62 -5.64
N LEU A 578 -2.46 -24.55 -4.98
CA LEU A 578 -3.88 -24.32 -4.71
C LEU A 578 -4.71 -24.21 -6.01
N TYR A 579 -4.20 -23.52 -7.03
CA TYR A 579 -4.86 -23.42 -8.35
C TYR A 579 -4.86 -24.73 -9.17
N LYS A 580 -4.04 -25.72 -8.82
CA LYS A 580 -4.07 -27.04 -9.48
C LYS A 580 -5.23 -27.90 -8.98
N PHE A 581 -5.82 -27.57 -7.84
CA PHE A 581 -6.97 -28.31 -7.31
C PHE A 581 -8.22 -27.95 -8.09
N ILE A 582 -8.88 -28.95 -8.67
CA ILE A 582 -10.09 -28.76 -9.47
C ILE A 582 -11.30 -28.59 -8.54
N ASN A 583 -11.32 -29.33 -7.44
CA ASN A 583 -12.42 -29.36 -6.48
C ASN A 583 -11.90 -29.41 -5.03
N TYR A 584 -12.84 -29.27 -4.08
CA TYR A 584 -12.56 -29.37 -2.64
C TYR A 584 -11.81 -30.65 -2.26
N LYS A 585 -12.19 -31.80 -2.83
CA LYS A 585 -11.61 -33.10 -2.49
C LYS A 585 -10.12 -33.17 -2.84
N ASP A 586 -9.70 -32.67 -4.00
CA ASP A 586 -8.29 -32.66 -4.40
C ASP A 586 -7.42 -31.91 -3.39
N MET A 587 -7.89 -30.75 -2.93
CA MET A 587 -7.22 -29.93 -1.92
C MET A 587 -7.23 -30.62 -0.55
N HIS A 588 -8.38 -31.16 -0.14
CA HIS A 588 -8.54 -31.87 1.12
C HIS A 588 -7.58 -33.06 1.22
N ASP A 589 -7.49 -33.87 0.16
CA ASP A 589 -6.61 -35.04 0.12
C ASP A 589 -5.13 -34.66 0.11
N TYR A 590 -4.77 -33.56 -0.55
CA TYR A 590 -3.43 -32.98 -0.48
C TYR A 590 -3.07 -32.58 0.96
N ILE A 591 -3.94 -31.79 1.63
CA ILE A 591 -3.72 -31.34 3.01
C ILE A 591 -3.61 -32.54 3.96
N LEU A 592 -4.47 -33.55 3.80
CA LEU A 592 -4.40 -34.77 4.61
C LEU A 592 -3.10 -35.55 4.42
N ASN A 593 -2.49 -35.50 3.23
CA ASN A 593 -1.20 -36.14 3.00
C ASN A 593 -0.05 -35.36 3.62
N GLU A 594 -0.09 -34.03 3.62
CA GLU A 594 0.91 -33.18 4.29
C GLU A 594 0.85 -33.27 5.83
N LEU A 595 -0.32 -33.63 6.39
CA LEU A 595 -0.52 -33.80 7.83
C LEU A 595 -0.16 -35.21 8.36
N LYS A 596 0.13 -36.16 7.48
CA LYS A 596 0.59 -37.52 7.83
C LYS A 596 2.11 -37.56 7.91
#